data_AF-A0A852HW14-F1
#
_entry.id   AF-A0A852HW14-F1
#
_cell.length_a   1.000
_cell.length_b   1.000
_cell.length_c   1.000
_cell.angle_alpha   90.00
_cell.angle_beta   90.00
_cell.angle_gamma   90.00
#
_symmetry.space_group_name_H-M   'P 1'
#
loop_
_entity.id
_entity.type
_entity.pdbx_description
1 polymer ?
#
loop_
_entity_poly.entity_id
_entity_poly.type
_entity_poly.pdbx_seq_one_letter_code
_entity_poly.pdbx_strand_id
1 'polypeptide(L)'
;CRFSSRFFPNFPNFPFFLGTRLAPSVYLLPPPLEELSGPRPTLSLTCLVRGFFPEDIDVQWQKNQENLETSGRAPGASGQDP
;
A
#
# COMPACT_ATOMS: atom_id res chain seq x y z
N CYS A 1 -3.69 -4.37 6.50
CA CYS A 1 -3.30 -3.74 5.23
C CYS A 1 -3.20 -4.83 4.17
N ARG A 2 -3.94 -4.71 3.08
CA ARG A 2 -3.98 -5.65 1.97
C ARG A 2 -3.45 -4.98 0.72
N PHE A 3 -2.48 -5.64 0.09
CA PHE A 3 -1.98 -5.26 -1.23
C PHE A 3 -2.82 -5.91 -2.32
N SER A 4 -3.11 -5.16 -3.38
CA SER A 4 -3.74 -5.67 -4.59
C SER A 4 -3.03 -5.09 -5.82
N SER A 5 -2.59 -5.95 -6.75
CA SER A 5 -2.01 -5.50 -8.02
C SER A 5 -3.14 -5.01 -8.94
N ARG A 6 -3.00 -3.79 -9.47
CA ARG A 6 -4.00 -3.21 -10.39
C ARG A 6 -3.62 -3.58 -11.81
N PHE A 7 -3.94 -4.81 -12.22
CA PHE A 7 -3.78 -5.23 -13.60
C PHE A 7 -5.06 -4.89 -14.38
N PHE A 8 -4.99 -3.94 -15.32
CA PHE A 8 -6.08 -3.68 -16.26
C PHE A 8 -6.02 -4.68 -17.42
N PRO A 9 -6.93 -5.67 -17.53
CA PRO A 9 -6.87 -6.69 -18.56
C PRO A 9 -7.29 -6.22 -19.97
N ASN A 10 -7.54 -4.92 -20.20
CA ASN A 10 -8.28 -4.43 -21.37
C ASN A 10 -7.63 -3.26 -22.15
N PHE A 11 -6.31 -3.07 -22.09
CA PHE A 11 -5.63 -2.12 -22.98
C PHE A 11 -5.02 -2.82 -24.21
N PRO A 12 -5.62 -2.71 -25.40
CA PRO A 12 -5.24 -3.48 -26.59
C PRO A 12 -3.94 -3.03 -27.29
N ASN A 13 -3.17 -2.10 -26.72
CA ASN A 13 -1.93 -1.58 -27.35
C ASN A 13 -0.81 -1.16 -26.38
N PHE A 14 -0.86 -1.55 -25.10
CA PHE A 14 0.31 -1.38 -24.25
C PHE A 14 1.29 -2.54 -24.50
N PRO A 15 2.58 -2.30 -24.78
CA PRO A 15 3.56 -3.37 -24.81
C PRO A 15 3.65 -3.90 -23.37
N PHE A 16 2.96 -5.00 -23.12
CA PHE A 16 2.93 -5.67 -21.83
C PHE A 16 4.37 -5.90 -21.37
N PHE A 17 4.76 -5.15 -20.36
CA PHE A 17 5.87 -5.41 -19.44
C PHE A 17 6.48 -6.81 -19.62
N LEU A 18 7.62 -6.92 -20.31
CA LEU A 18 8.48 -8.12 -20.31
C LEU A 18 9.13 -8.39 -18.93
N GLY A 19 8.56 -7.81 -17.86
CA GLY A 19 9.03 -7.94 -16.50
C GLY A 19 8.28 -9.06 -15.78
N THR A 20 9.05 -9.95 -15.15
CA THR A 20 8.51 -10.95 -14.23
C THR A 20 7.75 -10.23 -13.11
N ARG A 21 6.49 -10.63 -12.86
CA ARG A 21 5.72 -10.08 -11.73
C ARG A 21 6.46 -10.40 -10.42
N LEU A 22 6.68 -9.37 -9.62
CA LEU A 22 7.28 -9.52 -8.30
C LEU A 22 6.21 -9.31 -7.25
N ALA A 23 6.03 -10.33 -6.40
CA ALA A 23 5.16 -10.22 -5.25
C ALA A 23 5.76 -9.21 -4.26
N PRO A 24 4.97 -8.26 -3.72
CA PRO A 24 5.44 -7.34 -2.72
C PRO A 24 5.82 -8.07 -1.43
N SER A 25 6.78 -7.49 -0.73
CA SER A 25 6.89 -7.65 0.71
C SER A 25 6.05 -6.59 1.41
N VAL A 26 5.15 -7.01 2.29
CA VAL A 26 4.24 -6.14 3.05
C VAL A 26 4.59 -6.20 4.52
N TYR A 27 4.84 -5.04 5.13
CA TYR A 27 5.16 -4.90 6.54
C TYR A 27 4.16 -3.95 7.20
N LEU A 28 3.63 -4.36 8.35
CA LEU A 28 2.78 -3.51 9.18
C LEU A 28 3.62 -3.01 10.36
N LEU A 29 3.86 -1.69 10.39
CA LEU A 29 4.65 -1.08 11.45
C LEU A 29 3.71 -0.58 12.56
N PRO A 30 4.06 -0.83 13.83
CA PRO A 30 3.27 -0.33 14.96
C PRO A 30 3.37 1.21 15.06
N PRO A 31 2.44 1.84 15.78
CA PRO A 31 2.56 3.26 16.11
C PRO A 31 3.83 3.52 16.94
N PRO A 32 4.44 4.71 16.83
CA PRO A 32 5.59 5.07 17.65
C PRO A 32 5.22 5.09 19.15
N LEU A 33 6.21 4.79 20.00
CA LEU A 33 6.02 4.71 21.45
C LEU A 33 5.46 6.02 22.03
N GLU A 34 5.87 7.16 21.49
CA GLU A 34 5.39 8.48 21.90
C GLU A 34 3.89 8.68 21.63
N GLU A 35 3.34 8.04 20.59
CA GLU A 35 1.89 8.02 20.33
C GLU A 35 1.16 7.08 21.30
N LEU A 36 1.77 5.95 21.64
CA LEU A 36 1.19 4.95 22.54
C LEU A 36 1.14 5.41 24.00
N SER A 37 2.16 6.16 24.45
CA SER A 37 2.23 6.69 25.82
C SER A 37 1.68 8.10 25.96
N GLY A 38 1.38 8.78 24.85
CA GLY A 38 0.87 10.13 24.84
C GLY A 38 -0.66 10.20 25.06
N PRO A 39 -1.22 11.39 25.33
CA PRO A 39 -2.66 11.59 25.50
C PRO A 39 -3.44 11.55 24.16
N ARG A 40 -2.86 11.01 23.09
CA ARG A 40 -3.47 11.04 21.76
C ARG A 40 -4.60 10.01 21.69
N PRO A 41 -5.84 10.42 21.37
CA PRO A 41 -6.96 9.48 21.24
C PRO A 41 -6.87 8.63 19.97
N THR A 42 -5.95 8.95 19.06
CA THR A 42 -5.75 8.30 17.77
C THR A 42 -4.31 7.82 17.62
N LEU A 43 -4.17 6.64 16.99
CA LEU A 43 -2.88 6.01 16.71
C LEU A 43 -2.68 5.86 15.20
N SER A 44 -1.46 6.11 14.75
CA SER A 44 -1.09 5.94 13.35
C SER A 44 -0.53 4.54 13.09
N LEU A 45 -1.11 3.81 12.14
CA LEU A 45 -0.55 2.56 11.63
C LEU A 45 0.07 2.77 10.26
N THR A 46 1.30 2.29 10.08
CA THR A 46 2.01 2.43 8.80
C THR A 46 2.07 1.08 8.08
N CYS A 47 1.69 1.06 6.80
CA CYS A 47 1.83 -0.10 5.94
C CYS A 47 2.92 0.15 4.89
N LEU A 48 4.02 -0.59 4.98
CA LEU A 48 5.14 -0.50 4.06
C LEU A 48 5.04 -1.63 3.04
N VAL A 49 4.99 -1.28 1.75
CA VAL A 49 4.94 -2.22 0.62
C VAL A 49 6.17 -1.98 -0.24
N ARG A 50 6.99 -3.02 -0.48
CA ARG A 50 8.23 -2.90 -1.29
C ARG A 50 8.51 -4.12 -2.15
N GLY A 51 9.34 -3.96 -3.17
CA GLY A 51 9.83 -5.07 -3.99
C GLY A 51 8.78 -5.68 -4.91
N PHE A 52 7.84 -4.86 -5.40
CA PHE A 52 6.75 -5.30 -6.26
C PHE A 52 6.91 -4.79 -7.69
N PHE A 53 6.31 -5.52 -8.62
CA PHE A 53 6.21 -5.13 -10.02
C PHE A 53 4.93 -5.71 -10.64
N PRO A 54 4.15 -4.93 -11.43
CA PRO A 54 4.38 -3.54 -11.86
C PRO A 54 4.10 -2.49 -10.76
N GLU A 55 4.45 -1.23 -11.01
CA GLU A 55 4.29 -0.11 -10.06
C GLU A 55 2.82 0.26 -9.77
N ASP A 56 1.89 -0.12 -10.65
CA ASP A 56 0.45 0.11 -10.49
C ASP A 56 -0.18 -0.81 -9.43
N ILE A 57 -0.44 -0.24 -8.25
CA ILE A 57 -0.94 -0.99 -7.09
C ILE A 57 -2.09 -0.29 -6.38
N ASP A 58 -2.84 -1.07 -5.61
CA ASP A 58 -3.90 -0.63 -4.72
C ASP A 58 -3.63 -1.15 -3.31
N VAL A 59 -3.79 -0.28 -2.30
CA VAL A 59 -3.57 -0.63 -0.90
C VAL A 59 -4.85 -0.36 -0.14
N GLN A 60 -5.35 -1.40 0.54
CA GLN A 60 -6.62 -1.34 1.26
C GLN A 60 -6.41 -1.66 2.74
N TRP A 61 -7.03 -0.88 3.61
CA TRP A 61 -7.07 -1.19 5.04
C TRP A 61 -8.19 -2.18 5.31
N GLN A 62 -7.88 -3.22 6.09
CA GLN A 62 -8.84 -4.24 6.50
C GLN A 62 -8.76 -4.43 8.00
N LYS A 63 -9.91 -4.55 8.64
CA LYS A 63 -10.06 -4.92 10.04
C LYS A 63 -10.94 -6.16 10.09
N ASN A 64 -10.46 -7.24 10.71
CA ASN A 64 -11.20 -8.51 10.80
C ASN A 64 -11.68 -9.03 9.44
N GLN A 65 -10.86 -8.91 8.39
CA GLN A 65 -11.17 -9.28 6.99
C GLN A 65 -12.25 -8.41 6.31
N GLU A 66 -12.80 -7.41 6.99
CA GLU A 66 -13.67 -6.40 6.39
C GLU A 66 -12.85 -5.20 5.90
N ASN A 67 -13.17 -4.72 4.71
CA ASN A 67 -12.55 -3.50 4.18
C ASN A 67 -13.05 -2.30 4.99
N LEU A 68 -12.11 -1.47 5.41
CA LEU A 68 -12.45 -0.17 5.94
C LEU A 68 -12.71 0.73 4.74
N GLU A 69 -13.87 1.39 4.70
CA GLU A 69 -14.28 2.41 3.71
C GLU A 69 -13.43 3.70 3.82
N THR A 70 -12.15 3.57 4.15
CA THR A 70 -11.16 4.63 4.06
C THR A 70 -10.40 4.40 2.75
N SER A 71 -11.00 4.85 1.65
CA SER A 71 -10.31 4.99 0.36
C SER A 71 -9.29 6.11 0.45
N GLY A 72 -8.15 5.82 1.08
CA GLY A 72 -6.96 6.63 0.95
C GLY A 72 -6.22 6.19 -0.31
N ARG A 73 -6.34 6.94 -1.40
CA ARG A 73 -5.46 6.76 -2.56
C ARG A 73 -4.05 7.07 -2.06
N ALA A 74 -3.25 6.04 -1.78
CA ALA A 74 -1.82 6.25 -1.62
C ALA A 74 -1.33 6.78 -2.98
N PRO A 75 -0.84 8.03 -3.08
CA PRO A 75 -0.01 8.36 -4.24
C PRO A 75 1.13 7.34 -4.21
N GLY A 76 1.34 6.65 -5.34
CA GLY A 76 2.56 5.86 -5.50
C GLY A 76 3.73 6.72 -5.06
N ALA A 77 4.68 6.16 -4.32
CA ALA A 77 5.82 6.88 -3.79
C ALA A 77 6.68 7.44 -4.95
N SER A 78 6.25 8.58 -5.51
CA SER A 78 7.10 9.51 -6.20
C SER A 78 7.95 10.12 -5.09
N GLY A 79 9.21 9.72 -5.03
CA GLY A 79 10.17 10.29 -4.10
C GLY A 79 10.14 11.81 -4.15
N GLN A 80 10.08 12.42 -2.97
CA GLN A 80 10.65 13.72 -2.71
C GLN A 80 10.83 13.84 -1.19
N ASP A 81 11.94 13.31 -0.69
CA ASP A 81 12.64 13.93 0.45
C ASP A 81 13.45 15.11 -0.17
N PRO A 82 13.61 16.24 0.53
CA PRO A 82 14.18 17.49 -0.02
C PRO A 82 15.53 17.38 -0.75
#